data_AF-A0A8K0QZ94-F1
#
_entry.id   AF-A0A8K0QZ94-F1
#
_cell.length_a   1.000
_cell.length_b   1.000
_cell.length_c   1.000
_cell.angle_alpha   90.00
_cell.angle_beta   90.00
_cell.angle_gamma   90.00
#
_symmetry.space_group_name_H-M   'P 1'
#
loop_
_entity.id
_entity.type
_entity.pdbx_description
1 polymer ?
#
loop_
_entity_poly.entity_id
_entity_poly.type
_entity_poly.pdbx_seq_one_letter_code
_entity_poly.pdbx_strand_id
1 'polypeptide(L)'
;FGPSLEYYCAQRGLRFGQDLYFIYRWPAPIPENPSRERYVDITYRMTPATIKDKEYPSAACSDGDTIWAMKPRADKPRPTNPLANMFHPECDLIAVQTGETEIYQHRAVAQQWSRITEIKLATQRHRIGELEREVAVMEQNHALQNTVIGRLQQANAGLNRQLAMTRQ
;
A
#
# COMPACT_ATOMS: atom_id res chain seq x y z
N PHE A 1 3.36 13.62 12.06
CA PHE A 1 2.07 14.01 11.45
C PHE A 1 1.52 15.34 11.96
N GLY A 2 1.48 15.57 13.28
CA GLY A 2 0.83 16.73 13.92
C GLY A 2 0.82 18.06 13.17
N PRO A 3 1.96 18.77 13.04
CA PRO A 3 1.97 20.10 12.42
C PRO A 3 1.46 20.13 10.97
N SER A 4 1.74 19.07 10.20
CA SER A 4 1.32 18.98 8.79
C SER A 4 -0.18 18.76 8.65
N LEU A 5 -0.76 17.90 9.51
CA LEU A 5 -2.20 17.63 9.49
C LEU A 5 -3.01 18.78 10.10
N GLU A 6 -2.47 19.45 11.11
CA GLU A 6 -3.06 20.67 11.65
C GLU A 6 -3.09 21.80 10.62
N TYR A 7 -1.98 21.99 9.89
CA TYR A 7 -1.94 22.92 8.78
C TYR A 7 -2.96 22.55 7.68
N TYR A 8 -3.06 21.26 7.32
CA TYR A 8 -4.06 20.78 6.36
C TYR A 8 -5.50 21.13 6.78
N CYS A 9 -5.82 20.96 8.06
CA CYS A 9 -7.11 21.35 8.63
C CYS A 9 -7.30 22.87 8.57
N ALA A 10 -6.32 23.63 9.03
CA ALA A 10 -6.38 25.10 9.12
C ALA A 10 -6.61 25.74 7.75
N GLN A 11 -5.96 25.23 6.69
CA GLN A 11 -6.18 25.69 5.31
C GLN A 11 -7.65 25.56 4.85
N ARG A 12 -8.42 24.66 5.46
CA ARG A 12 -9.82 24.40 5.13
C ARG A 12 -10.79 25.03 6.13
N GLY A 13 -10.30 25.86 7.05
CA GLY A 13 -11.10 26.41 8.14
C GLY A 13 -11.56 25.36 9.16
N LEU A 14 -10.87 24.22 9.22
CA LEU A 14 -11.17 23.09 10.09
C LEU A 14 -10.10 22.97 11.19
N ARG A 15 -10.43 22.24 12.26
CA ARG A 15 -9.54 21.98 13.40
C ARG A 15 -9.19 20.50 13.49
N PHE A 16 -7.90 20.23 13.63
CA PHE A 16 -7.38 18.87 13.80
C PHE A 16 -7.99 18.19 15.04
N GLY A 17 -8.50 16.97 14.87
CA GLY A 17 -9.07 16.16 15.94
C GLY A 17 -10.42 16.66 16.49
N GLN A 18 -10.93 17.78 15.98
CA GLN A 18 -12.26 18.31 16.30
C GLN A 18 -13.17 18.18 15.08
N ASP A 19 -12.77 18.73 13.94
CA ASP A 19 -13.58 18.72 12.72
C ASP A 19 -13.16 17.62 11.73
N LEU A 20 -11.92 17.13 11.84
CA LEU A 20 -11.39 16.04 11.03
C LEU A 20 -10.59 15.03 11.87
N TYR A 21 -10.82 13.75 11.60
CA TYR A 21 -10.03 12.61 12.04
C TYR A 21 -9.17 12.11 10.89
N PHE A 22 -7.95 11.67 11.23
CA PHE A 22 -7.03 11.11 10.25
C PHE A 22 -6.82 9.64 10.54
N ILE A 23 -6.98 8.80 9.53
CA ILE A 23 -6.94 7.36 9.67
C ILE A 23 -5.95 6.78 8.66
N TYR A 24 -5.06 5.93 9.14
CA TYR A 24 -4.21 5.09 8.30
C TYR A 24 -4.82 3.69 8.23
N ARG A 25 -4.95 3.15 7.02
CA ARG A 25 -5.60 1.86 6.73
C ARG A 25 -4.63 0.96 5.96
N TRP A 26 -4.54 -0.31 6.34
CA TRP A 26 -3.66 -1.30 5.70
C TRP A 26 -4.34 -2.67 5.56
N PRO A 27 -3.92 -3.47 4.54
CA PRO A 27 -4.37 -4.85 4.41
C PRO A 27 -3.79 -5.71 5.53
N ALA A 28 -4.63 -6.50 6.18
CA ALA A 28 -4.27 -7.42 7.26
C ALA A 28 -5.01 -8.75 7.09
N PRO A 29 -4.76 -9.48 5.98
CA PRO A 29 -5.51 -10.67 5.62
C PRO A 29 -5.33 -11.78 6.67
N ILE A 30 -6.41 -12.50 6.95
CA ILE A 30 -6.40 -13.74 7.75
C ILE A 30 -7.04 -14.87 6.91
N PRO A 31 -6.74 -16.16 7.19
CA PRO A 31 -7.30 -17.28 6.41
C PRO A 31 -8.83 -17.24 6.30
N GLU A 32 -9.51 -16.79 7.35
CA GLU A 32 -10.97 -16.68 7.43
C GLU A 32 -11.53 -15.46 6.69
N ASN A 33 -10.69 -14.44 6.44
CA ASN A 33 -11.07 -13.21 5.75
C ASN A 33 -9.86 -12.61 4.99
N PRO A 34 -9.67 -13.01 3.73
CA PRO A 34 -8.58 -12.49 2.88
C PRO A 34 -8.69 -11.00 2.59
N SER A 35 -9.88 -10.41 2.70
CA SER A 35 -10.14 -8.99 2.45
C SER A 35 -10.12 -8.15 3.73
N ARG A 36 -9.62 -8.70 4.84
CA ARG A 36 -9.56 -7.99 6.12
C ARG A 36 -8.60 -6.81 6.02
N GLU A 37 -9.10 -5.64 6.41
CA GLU A 37 -8.32 -4.42 6.58
C GLU A 37 -8.26 -4.07 8.06
N ARG A 38 -7.14 -3.46 8.47
CA ARG A 38 -6.99 -2.81 9.78
C ARG A 38 -6.77 -1.33 9.58
N TYR A 39 -7.03 -0.58 10.63
CA TYR A 39 -6.88 0.86 10.64
C TYR A 39 -6.43 1.36 12.01
N VAL A 40 -5.81 2.54 12.02
CA VAL A 40 -5.41 3.25 13.23
C VAL A 40 -5.69 4.73 13.08
N ASP A 41 -6.19 5.33 14.15
CA ASP A 41 -6.36 6.78 14.25
C ASP A 41 -5.00 7.44 14.46
N ILE A 42 -4.68 8.38 13.58
CA ILE A 42 -3.46 9.18 13.68
C ILE A 42 -3.70 10.30 14.69
N THR A 43 -3.01 10.21 15.82
CA THR A 43 -3.01 11.28 16.82
C THR A 43 -1.89 12.28 16.54
N TYR A 44 -2.01 13.49 17.13
CA TYR A 44 -1.10 14.61 16.85
C TYR A 44 0.39 14.25 17.02
N ARG A 45 0.73 13.47 18.05
CA ARG A 45 2.11 13.11 18.39
C ARG A 45 2.66 11.91 17.61
N MET A 46 1.86 11.29 16.73
CA MET A 46 2.31 10.14 15.96
C MET A 46 3.23 10.57 14.79
N THR A 47 4.16 9.67 14.48
CA THR A 47 5.01 9.69 13.29
C THR A 47 4.79 8.41 12.49
N PRO A 48 5.16 8.36 11.19
CA PRO A 48 5.03 7.12 10.42
C PRO A 48 5.70 5.92 11.12
N ALA A 49 6.89 6.13 11.68
CA ALA A 49 7.63 5.12 12.43
C ALA A 49 6.93 4.62 13.71
N THR A 50 5.95 5.35 14.25
CA THR A 50 5.14 4.90 15.41
C THR A 50 3.98 4.00 15.00
N ILE A 51 3.61 3.97 13.72
CA ILE A 51 2.53 3.13 13.20
C ILE A 51 3.15 1.80 12.78
N LYS A 52 3.13 0.83 13.70
CA LYS A 52 3.64 -0.53 13.47
C LYS A 52 2.63 -1.55 13.98
N ASP A 53 2.26 -2.50 13.12
CA ASP A 53 1.50 -3.68 13.52
C ASP A 53 2.49 -4.82 13.81
N LYS A 54 2.42 -5.40 15.01
CA LYS A 54 3.31 -6.51 15.41
C LYS A 54 2.97 -7.80 14.67
N GLU A 55 1.70 -7.99 14.32
CA GLU A 55 1.23 -9.16 13.58
C GLU A 55 1.50 -9.00 12.08
N TYR A 56 1.55 -7.76 11.59
CA TYR A 56 1.83 -7.42 10.19
C TYR A 56 2.98 -6.40 10.10
N PRO A 57 4.25 -6.81 10.30
CA PRO A 57 5.38 -5.89 10.32
C PRO A 57 5.59 -5.11 9.02
N SER A 58 5.13 -5.67 7.89
CA SER A 58 5.15 -5.04 6.57
C SER A 58 4.12 -3.92 6.40
N ALA A 59 3.16 -3.79 7.31
CA ALA A 59 2.10 -2.80 7.23
C ALA A 59 2.43 -1.45 7.88
N ALA A 60 3.72 -1.16 8.10
CA ALA A 60 4.16 0.10 8.66
C ALA A 60 3.85 1.26 7.72
N CYS A 61 3.34 2.37 8.29
CA CYS A 61 3.08 3.57 7.51
C CYS A 61 4.40 4.15 6.98
N SER A 62 4.45 4.34 5.67
CA SER A 62 5.61 4.77 4.91
C SER A 62 5.32 6.05 4.12
N ASP A 63 6.38 6.71 3.65
CA ASP A 63 6.24 7.90 2.81
C ASP A 63 5.54 7.54 1.50
N GLY A 64 4.47 8.27 1.15
CA GLY A 64 3.67 8.03 -0.05
C GLY A 64 2.39 7.23 0.21
N ASP A 65 2.23 6.69 1.41
CA ASP A 65 0.97 6.03 1.79
C ASP A 65 -0.18 7.03 1.92
N THR A 66 -1.39 6.52 1.70
CA THR A 66 -2.61 7.32 1.76
C THR A 66 -3.16 7.41 3.18
N ILE A 67 -3.35 8.64 3.66
CA ILE A 67 -4.03 8.94 4.92
C ILE A 67 -5.43 9.46 4.60
N TRP A 68 -6.43 8.89 5.26
CA TRP A 68 -7.83 9.27 5.08
C TRP A 68 -8.20 10.38 6.06
N ALA A 69 -8.86 11.43 5.58
CA ALA A 69 -9.44 12.48 6.42
C ALA A 69 -10.96 12.28 6.49
N MET A 70 -11.51 12.15 7.70
CA MET A 70 -12.92 11.88 7.92
C MET A 70 -13.55 12.92 8.85
N LYS A 71 -14.79 13.36 8.55
CA LYS A 71 -15.54 14.25 9.44
C LYS A 71 -16.29 13.45 10.52
N PRO A 72 -16.41 13.97 11.76
CA PRO A 72 -17.33 13.41 12.74
C PRO A 72 -18.77 13.45 12.22
N ARG A 73 -19.56 12.41 12.52
CA ARG A 73 -21.02 12.50 12.32
C ARG A 73 -21.61 13.49 13.32
N ALA A 74 -22.44 14.41 12.85
CA ALA A 74 -23.00 15.51 13.64
C ALA A 74 -23.84 15.05 14.87
N ASP A 75 -24.40 13.85 14.84
CA ASP A 75 -25.39 13.39 15.83
C ASP A 75 -24.84 12.53 16.97
N LYS A 76 -23.52 12.36 17.13
CA LYS A 76 -22.97 11.51 18.20
C LYS A 76 -21.85 12.21 18.96
N PRO A 77 -21.93 12.31 20.31
CA PRO A 77 -20.79 12.73 21.11
C PRO A 77 -19.63 11.76 20.87
N ARG A 78 -18.41 12.31 20.91
CA ARG A 78 -17.15 11.61 20.71
C ARG A 78 -17.21 10.21 21.34
N PRO A 79 -17.25 9.13 20.54
CA PRO A 79 -17.29 7.80 21.12
C PRO A 79 -15.99 7.60 21.90
N THR A 80 -16.11 7.22 23.17
CA THR A 80 -14.97 6.84 24.03
C THR A 80 -14.17 5.68 23.44
N ASN A 81 -14.76 4.98 22.47
CA ASN A 81 -14.11 4.00 21.62
C ASN A 81 -14.60 4.17 20.15
N PRO A 82 -13.79 4.70 19.23
CA PRO A 82 -14.19 5.03 17.85
C PRO A 82 -14.63 3.80 17.00
N LEU A 83 -14.37 2.59 17.49
CA LEU A 83 -14.65 1.33 16.79
C LEU A 83 -16.14 0.95 16.68
N ALA A 84 -17.04 1.58 17.43
CA ALA A 84 -18.43 1.09 17.56
C ALA A 84 -19.42 1.59 16.49
N ASN A 85 -19.08 2.61 15.67
CA ASN A 85 -20.07 3.27 14.80
C ASN A 85 -19.57 3.59 13.37
N MET A 86 -18.43 3.06 12.93
CA MET A 86 -17.81 3.41 11.63
C MET A 86 -18.35 2.65 10.41
N PHE A 87 -19.51 1.98 10.49
CA PHE A 87 -20.11 1.37 9.30
C PHE A 87 -20.79 2.48 8.47
N HIS A 88 -20.12 2.81 7.37
CA HIS A 88 -20.40 3.84 6.34
C HIS A 88 -19.81 5.25 6.60
N PRO A 89 -18.50 5.46 6.37
CA PRO A 89 -18.00 6.81 6.13
C PRO A 89 -18.38 7.26 4.71
N GLU A 90 -18.95 8.46 4.57
CA GLU A 90 -18.85 9.24 3.34
C GLU A 90 -17.38 9.62 3.17
N CYS A 91 -16.64 8.78 2.44
CA CYS A 91 -15.25 9.03 2.12
C CYS A 91 -15.16 10.05 0.97
N ASP A 92 -15.01 11.32 1.30
CA ASP A 92 -14.64 12.31 0.30
C ASP A 92 -13.17 12.11 -0.11
N LEU A 93 -12.96 11.63 -1.33
CA LEU A 93 -11.64 11.59 -1.95
C LEU A 93 -11.27 12.99 -2.42
N ILE A 94 -10.75 13.82 -1.52
CA ILE A 94 -10.45 15.23 -1.83
C ILE A 94 -9.12 15.31 -2.59
N ALA A 95 -9.21 15.40 -3.92
CA ALA A 95 -8.08 15.72 -4.77
C ALA A 95 -7.60 17.15 -4.46
N VAL A 96 -6.34 17.30 -4.08
CA VAL A 96 -5.71 18.62 -3.94
C VAL A 96 -5.59 19.21 -5.34
N GLN A 97 -6.45 20.17 -5.67
CA GLN A 97 -6.33 20.93 -6.92
C GLN A 97 -5.18 21.94 -6.77
N THR A 98 -4.28 21.92 -7.75
CA THR A 98 -3.17 22.87 -7.87
C THR A 98 -3.73 24.29 -8.04
N GLY A 99 -3.49 25.16 -7.05
CA GLY A 99 -3.74 26.60 -7.20
C GLY A 99 -4.31 27.34 -5.99
N GLU A 100 -4.83 26.65 -4.97
CA GLU A 100 -5.50 27.32 -3.85
C GLU A 100 -4.59 27.60 -2.64
N THR A 101 -3.43 28.22 -2.81
CA THR A 101 -2.81 28.94 -1.67
C THR A 101 -1.68 29.89 -2.05
N GLU A 102 -1.76 31.10 -1.53
CA GLU A 102 -0.70 32.11 -1.45
C GLU A 102 0.10 31.97 -0.13
N ILE A 103 0.26 30.73 0.38
CA ILE A 103 1.01 30.48 1.60
C ILE A 103 2.43 30.07 1.22
N TYR A 104 3.39 30.93 1.58
CA TYR A 104 4.83 30.77 1.44
C TYR A 104 5.32 29.46 2.06
N GLN A 105 5.23 28.35 1.33
CA GLN A 105 6.23 27.29 1.43
C GLN A 105 7.52 27.91 0.91
N HIS A 106 8.48 28.14 1.82
CA HIS A 106 9.80 28.65 1.46
C HIS A 106 10.30 27.88 0.23
N ARG A 107 10.53 28.58 -0.90
CA ARG A 107 10.77 27.97 -2.23
C ARG A 107 11.80 26.84 -2.19
N ALA A 108 12.82 26.98 -1.35
CA ALA A 108 13.85 25.96 -1.14
C ALA A 108 13.30 24.63 -0.59
N VAL A 109 12.32 24.67 0.32
CA VAL A 109 11.68 23.48 0.91
C VAL A 109 10.83 22.77 -0.13
N ALA A 110 10.01 23.50 -0.90
CA ALA A 110 9.22 22.93 -1.99
C ALA A 110 10.11 22.29 -3.07
N GLN A 111 11.21 22.96 -3.43
CA GLN A 111 12.20 22.41 -4.37
C GLN A 111 12.90 21.17 -3.82
N GLN A 112 13.27 21.17 -2.55
CA GLN A 112 13.87 20.00 -1.90
C GLN A 112 12.91 18.82 -1.90
N TRP A 113 11.63 19.06 -1.60
CA TRP A 113 10.59 18.03 -1.62
C TRP A 113 10.34 17.51 -3.03
N SER A 114 10.24 18.38 -4.04
CA SER A 114 10.13 17.97 -5.45
C SER A 114 11.30 17.06 -5.84
N ARG A 115 12.53 17.48 -5.52
CA ARG A 115 13.74 16.72 -5.83
C ARG A 115 13.77 15.36 -5.13
N ILE A 116 13.38 15.28 -3.86
CA ILE A 116 13.31 14.01 -3.13
C ILE A 116 12.26 13.08 -3.77
N THR A 117 11.10 13.62 -4.12
CA THR A 117 10.04 12.84 -4.77
C THR A 117 10.47 12.36 -6.16
N GLU A 118 11.14 13.21 -6.95
CA GLU A 118 11.70 12.84 -8.25
C GLU A 118 12.76 11.72 -8.12
N ILE A 119 13.65 11.83 -7.14
CA ILE A 119 14.65 10.77 -6.86
C ILE A 119 13.95 9.47 -6.48
N LYS A 120 13.00 9.51 -5.54
CA LYS A 120 12.25 8.32 -5.12
C LYS A 120 11.49 7.70 -6.29
N LEU A 121 10.84 8.51 -7.13
CA LEU A 121 10.13 8.05 -8.33
C LEU A 121 11.08 7.38 -9.32
N ALA A 122 12.28 7.96 -9.55
CA ALA A 122 13.29 7.36 -10.40
C ALA A 122 13.79 6.01 -9.85
N THR A 123 14.04 5.92 -8.53
CA THR A 123 14.43 4.66 -7.87
C THR A 123 13.34 3.59 -8.00
N GLN A 124 12.07 3.96 -7.78
CA GLN A 124 10.96 3.01 -7.91
C GLN A 124 10.77 2.53 -9.35
N ARG A 125 10.87 3.44 -10.34
CA ARG A 125 10.86 3.06 -11.76
C ARG A 125 12.01 2.12 -12.12
N HIS A 126 13.20 2.35 -11.58
CA HIS A 126 14.32 1.45 -11.77
C HIS A 126 14.03 0.06 -11.19
N ARG A 127 13.50 0.01 -9.97
CA ARG A 127 13.17 -1.25 -9.30
C ARG A 127 12.08 -2.04 -10.03
N ILE A 128 11.06 -1.37 -10.55
CA ILE A 128 10.04 -2.00 -11.40
C ILE A 128 10.69 -2.62 -12.63
N GLY A 129 11.58 -1.89 -13.32
CA GLY A 129 12.27 -2.42 -14.49
C GLY A 129 13.21 -3.60 -14.19
N GLU A 130 13.80 -3.67 -12.99
CA GLU A 130 14.55 -4.86 -12.55
C GLU A 130 13.63 -6.06 -12.34
N LEU A 131 12.52 -5.87 -11.62
CA LEU A 131 11.54 -6.92 -11.36
C LEU A 131 10.91 -7.46 -12.64
N GLU A 132 10.59 -6.59 -13.61
CA GLU A 132 10.10 -6.99 -14.93
C GLU A 132 11.10 -7.88 -15.68
N ARG A 133 12.40 -7.56 -15.60
CA ARG A 133 13.44 -8.41 -16.19
C ARG A 133 13.56 -9.76 -15.47
N GLU A 134 13.51 -9.76 -14.15
CA GLU A 134 13.52 -11.01 -13.36
C GLU A 134 12.34 -11.91 -13.71
N VAL A 135 11.14 -11.33 -13.83
CA VAL A 135 9.92 -12.06 -14.26
C VAL A 135 10.10 -12.64 -15.66
N ALA A 136 10.58 -11.86 -16.63
CA ALA A 136 10.81 -12.35 -17.99
C ALA A 136 11.82 -13.53 -18.03
N VAL A 137 12.90 -13.46 -17.24
CA VAL A 137 13.88 -14.55 -17.13
C VAL A 137 13.24 -15.78 -16.49
N MET A 138 12.43 -15.61 -15.45
CA MET A 138 11.71 -16.72 -14.81
C MET A 138 10.72 -17.38 -15.77
N GLU A 139 9.98 -16.61 -16.56
CA GLU A 139 9.07 -17.14 -17.59
C GLU A 139 9.81 -17.97 -18.64
N GLN A 140 10.96 -17.48 -19.13
CA GLN A 140 11.78 -18.20 -20.09
C GLN A 140 12.32 -19.52 -19.50
N ASN A 141 12.80 -19.49 -18.26
CA ASN A 141 13.27 -20.69 -17.57
C ASN A 141 12.15 -21.71 -17.36
N HIS A 142 10.96 -21.25 -17.01
CA HIS A 142 9.79 -22.12 -16.83
C HIS A 142 9.36 -22.77 -18.16
N ALA A 143 9.38 -22.02 -19.27
CA ALA A 143 9.12 -22.57 -20.60
C ALA A 143 10.16 -23.64 -21.01
N LEU A 144 11.44 -23.40 -20.70
CA LEU A 144 12.51 -24.37 -20.95
C LEU A 144 12.29 -25.64 -20.12
N GLN A 145 12.01 -25.50 -18.83
CA GLN A 145 11.74 -26.63 -17.93
C GLN A 145 10.56 -27.47 -18.44
N ASN A 146 9.46 -26.85 -18.85
CA ASN A 146 8.31 -27.56 -19.42
C ASN A 146 8.68 -28.36 -20.68
N THR A 147 9.55 -27.80 -21.54
CA THR A 147 10.04 -28.50 -22.73
C THR A 147 10.87 -29.74 -22.35
N VAL A 148 11.75 -29.61 -21.35
CA VAL A 148 12.57 -30.72 -20.85
C VAL A 148 11.70 -31.81 -20.22
N ILE A 149 10.73 -31.44 -19.40
CA ILE A 149 9.76 -32.37 -18.79
C ILE A 149 9.02 -33.15 -19.88
N GLY A 150 8.52 -32.45 -20.92
CA GLY A 150 7.85 -33.11 -22.04
C GLY A 150 8.73 -34.13 -22.77
N ARG A 151 10.01 -33.80 -23.01
CA ARG A 151 10.97 -34.74 -23.62
C ARG A 151 11.24 -35.96 -22.74
N LEU A 152 11.42 -35.75 -21.43
CA LEU A 152 11.64 -36.85 -20.48
C LEU A 152 10.40 -37.77 -20.38
N GLN A 153 9.20 -37.20 -20.37
CA GLN A 153 7.96 -37.96 -20.38
C GLN A 153 7.82 -38.80 -21.65
N GLN A 154 8.16 -38.26 -22.82
CA GLN A 154 8.16 -39.02 -24.08
C GLN A 154 9.18 -40.16 -24.07
N ALA A 155 10.41 -39.90 -23.61
CA ALA A 155 11.45 -40.92 -23.50
C ALA A 155 11.03 -42.05 -22.54
N ASN A 156 10.50 -41.70 -21.36
CA ASN A 156 9.97 -42.68 -20.41
C ASN A 156 8.82 -43.51 -21.00
N ALA A 157 7.89 -42.87 -21.72
CA ALA A 157 6.81 -43.59 -22.39
C ALA A 157 7.36 -44.57 -23.45
N GLY A 158 8.39 -44.18 -24.20
CA GLY A 158 9.06 -45.03 -25.18
C GLY A 158 9.74 -46.25 -24.54
N LEU A 159 10.53 -46.02 -23.49
CA LEU A 159 11.22 -47.08 -22.74
C LEU A 159 10.22 -48.05 -22.10
N ASN A 160 9.13 -47.55 -21.51
CA ASN A 160 8.09 -48.39 -20.94
C ASN A 160 7.41 -49.28 -21.98
N ARG A 161 7.18 -48.77 -23.21
CA ARG A 161 6.66 -49.60 -24.32
C ARG A 161 7.66 -50.68 -24.74
N GLN A 162 8.94 -50.34 -24.84
CA GLN A 162 9.98 -51.31 -25.20
C GLN A 162 10.12 -52.42 -24.14
N LEU A 163 10.11 -52.06 -22.86
CA LEU A 163 10.11 -53.03 -21.75
C LEU A 163 8.89 -53.93 -21.74
N ALA A 164 7.72 -53.43 -22.16
CA ALA A 164 6.53 -54.25 -22.29
C ALA A 164 6.65 -55.27 -23.44
N MET A 165 7.29 -54.90 -24.55
CA MET A 165 7.50 -55.80 -25.69
C MET A 165 8.55 -56.89 -25.42
N THR A 166 9.59 -56.60 -24.63
CA THR A 166 10.65 -57.59 -24.31
C THR A 166 10.29 -58.54 -23.17
N ARG A 167 9.16 -58.34 -22.50
CA ARG A 167 8.64 -59.21 -21.45
C ARG A 167 7.62 -60.25 -21.95
N GLN A 168 7.28 -60.24 -23.24
CA GLN A 168 6.50 -61.29 -23.93
C GLN A 168 7.44 -62.32 -24.54
#